data_AF-A0A6J4JSA7-F1
#
_entry.id   AF-A0A6J4JSA7-F1
#
_cell.length_a   1.000
_cell.length_b   1.000
_cell.length_c   1.000
_cell.angle_alpha   90.00
_cell.angle_beta   90.00
_cell.angle_gamma   90.00
#
_symmetry.space_group_name_H-M   'P 1'
#
loop_
_entity.id
_entity.type
_entity.pdbx_description
1 polymer ?
#
loop_
_entity_poly.entity_id
_entity_poly.type
_entity_poly.pdbx_seq_one_letter_code
_entity_poly.pdbx_strand_id
1 'polypeptide(L)'
;MDVARLNMSHGEYADHEANLANVRAAAASVGRPVGVLADLQGPKIRLGRFASGKEVLVEGATFTITVDDVAGDVDRCGTTYKGLPGDVNVGDRILIDDGRLMLRATEVTATEVVTEVVVGGAVSNNKGINLPGVAVSVPAMSEKDSDDLRWALRNGIDMVALSFVRNASDVDIVHQIMEEEGRRVPVIAKIEKPQAVENLDEIIEAFDAFMVARGDLGVELPLEEVPLVQKRIVTAARRWAK
;
A
#
# COMPACT_ATOMS: atom_id res chain seq x y z
N MET A 1 7.60 12.11 20.78
CA MET A 1 6.62 11.50 19.88
C MET A 1 5.37 12.35 19.98
N ASP A 2 4.91 12.88 18.85
CA ASP A 2 3.75 13.78 18.79
C ASP A 2 2.56 13.12 18.08
N VAL A 3 2.83 12.11 17.24
CA VAL A 3 1.83 11.21 16.65
C VAL A 3 2.34 9.77 16.72
N ALA A 4 1.50 8.83 17.16
CA ALA A 4 1.75 7.40 17.10
C ALA A 4 1.03 6.79 15.88
N ARG A 5 1.76 6.07 15.03
CA ARG A 5 1.20 5.39 13.85
C ARG A 5 0.90 3.92 14.18
N LEU A 6 -0.35 3.51 14.01
CA LEU A 6 -0.77 2.12 14.00
C LEU A 6 -0.83 1.66 12.54
N ASN A 7 0.10 0.80 12.14
CA ASN A 7 0.14 0.25 10.78
C ASN A 7 -0.80 -0.96 10.69
N MET A 8 -1.96 -0.78 10.07
CA MET A 8 -3.00 -1.83 9.98
C MET A 8 -2.64 -2.96 8.99
N SER A 9 -1.46 -2.89 8.37
CA SER A 9 -0.93 -3.98 7.56
C SER A 9 -0.45 -5.19 8.35
N HIS A 10 -0.23 -5.03 9.65
CA HIS A 10 0.34 -6.05 10.53
C HIS A 10 -0.29 -5.98 11.91
N GLY A 11 -0.35 -7.13 12.58
CA GLY A 11 -0.94 -7.25 13.91
C GLY A 11 -2.44 -7.50 13.85
N GLU A 12 -2.97 -7.94 14.97
CA GLU A 12 -4.41 -8.14 15.17
C GLU A 12 -5.01 -6.95 15.92
N TYR A 13 -6.34 -6.82 15.91
CA TYR A 13 -7.01 -5.73 16.63
C TYR A 13 -6.64 -5.67 18.11
N ALA A 14 -6.45 -6.81 18.79
CA ALA A 14 -6.02 -6.84 20.17
C ALA A 14 -4.64 -6.18 20.40
N ASP A 15 -3.70 -6.34 19.45
CA ASP A 15 -2.39 -5.69 19.52
C ASP A 15 -2.54 -4.17 19.37
N HIS A 16 -3.39 -3.74 18.43
CA HIS A 16 -3.64 -2.32 18.19
C HIS A 16 -4.38 -1.65 19.35
N GLU A 17 -5.34 -2.33 20.00
CA GLU A 17 -6.04 -1.86 21.20
C GLU A 17 -5.05 -1.65 22.37
N ALA A 18 -4.19 -2.64 22.61
CA ALA A 18 -3.16 -2.54 23.66
C ALA A 18 -2.20 -1.37 23.38
N ASN A 19 -1.74 -1.22 22.13
CA ASN A 19 -0.87 -0.13 21.73
C ASN A 19 -1.55 1.24 21.88
N LEU A 20 -2.81 1.36 21.47
CA LEU A 20 -3.60 2.58 21.62
C LEU A 20 -3.75 2.96 23.10
N ALA A 21 -4.12 2.01 23.96
CA ALA A 21 -4.24 2.23 25.40
C ALA A 21 -2.92 2.71 26.02
N ASN A 22 -1.81 2.08 25.65
CA ASN A 22 -0.47 2.47 26.11
C ASN A 22 -0.10 3.90 25.68
N VAL A 23 -0.36 4.28 24.43
CA VAL A 23 -0.10 5.64 23.92
C VAL A 23 -0.94 6.67 24.69
N ARG A 24 -2.24 6.41 24.88
CA ARG A 24 -3.13 7.33 25.61
C ARG A 24 -2.72 7.48 27.08
N ALA A 25 -2.39 6.37 27.76
CA ALA A 25 -1.92 6.40 29.14
C ALA A 25 -0.59 7.15 29.29
N ALA A 26 0.37 6.92 28.39
CA ALA A 26 1.64 7.61 28.37
C ALA A 26 1.45 9.12 28.15
N ALA A 27 0.64 9.52 27.15
CA ALA A 27 0.32 10.92 26.86
C ALA A 27 -0.30 11.64 28.07
N ALA A 28 -1.25 10.99 28.74
CA ALA A 28 -1.89 11.52 29.95
C ALA A 28 -0.89 11.67 31.11
N SER A 29 -0.01 10.69 31.33
CA SER A 29 0.96 10.70 32.44
C SER A 29 1.96 11.86 32.37
N VAL A 30 2.30 12.29 31.15
CA VAL A 30 3.24 13.39 30.90
C VAL A 30 2.54 14.71 30.56
N GLY A 31 1.21 14.71 30.47
CA GLY A 31 0.41 15.90 30.12
C GLY A 31 0.70 16.47 28.73
N ARG A 32 1.11 15.63 27.76
CA ARG A 32 1.38 16.07 26.38
C ARG A 32 0.35 15.50 25.41
N PRO A 33 -0.17 16.30 24.47
CA PRO A 33 -1.01 15.77 23.41
C PRO A 33 -0.17 14.84 22.51
N VAL A 34 -0.70 13.65 22.24
CA VAL A 34 -0.15 12.69 21.28
C VAL A 34 -1.30 12.20 20.41
N GLY A 35 -1.25 12.54 19.13
CA GLY A 35 -2.22 12.05 18.15
C GLY A 35 -2.00 10.56 17.85
N VAL A 36 -3.03 9.86 17.38
CA VAL A 36 -2.93 8.48 16.90
C VAL A 36 -3.47 8.39 15.49
N LEU A 37 -2.63 7.88 14.59
CA LEU A 37 -2.88 7.70 13.17
C LEU A 37 -3.11 6.22 12.87
N ALA A 38 -4.28 5.86 12.36
CA ALA A 38 -4.50 4.55 11.74
C ALA A 38 -4.05 4.61 10.27
N ASP A 39 -3.03 3.83 9.92
CA ASP A 39 -2.53 3.74 8.54
C ASP A 39 -3.08 2.47 7.88
N LEU A 40 -4.05 2.68 6.99
CA LEU A 40 -4.73 1.62 6.25
C LEU A 40 -3.75 0.97 5.27
N GLN A 41 -3.93 -0.33 5.01
CA GLN A 41 -3.04 -1.07 4.15
C GLN A 41 -3.17 -0.65 2.68
N GLY A 42 -4.39 -0.30 2.27
CA GLY A 42 -4.75 -0.10 0.87
C GLY A 42 -4.74 -1.42 0.09
N PRO A 43 -5.00 -1.37 -1.22
CA PRO A 43 -5.09 -2.54 -2.09
C PRO A 43 -3.70 -3.14 -2.42
N LYS A 44 -2.90 -3.48 -1.42
CA LYS A 44 -1.55 -4.01 -1.61
C LYS A 44 -1.60 -5.39 -2.27
N ILE A 45 -1.08 -5.47 -3.49
CA ILE A 45 -0.94 -6.74 -4.20
C ILE A 45 0.20 -7.53 -3.57
N ARG A 46 -0.01 -8.83 -3.36
CA ARG A 46 0.98 -9.72 -2.74
C ARG A 46 1.02 -11.06 -3.44
N LEU A 47 2.18 -11.70 -3.37
CA LEU A 47 2.29 -13.13 -3.60
C LEU A 47 1.51 -13.91 -2.53
N GLY A 48 1.14 -15.14 -2.86
CA GLY A 48 0.60 -16.11 -1.94
C GLY A 48 1.67 -16.68 -1.01
N ARG A 49 1.47 -17.94 -0.61
CA ARG A 49 2.36 -18.65 0.31
C ARG A 49 3.09 -19.75 -0.44
N PHE A 50 4.38 -19.88 -0.18
CA PHE A 50 5.22 -20.97 -0.65
C PHE A 50 5.08 -22.17 0.29
N ALA A 51 5.12 -23.39 -0.25
CA ALA A 51 5.03 -24.62 0.52
C ALA A 51 6.15 -24.74 1.58
N SER A 52 7.35 -24.29 1.23
CA SER A 52 8.55 -24.19 2.08
C SER A 52 8.61 -22.90 2.91
N GLY A 53 7.66 -21.99 2.74
CA GLY A 53 7.62 -20.64 3.32
C GLY A 53 8.52 -19.61 2.64
N LYS A 54 9.53 -20.04 1.88
CA LYS A 54 10.43 -19.19 1.09
C LYS A 54 11.11 -19.98 -0.02
N GLU A 55 11.40 -19.30 -1.13
CA GLU A 55 12.14 -19.85 -2.26
C GLU A 55 13.26 -18.90 -2.71
N VAL A 56 14.11 -19.36 -3.61
CA VAL A 56 15.15 -18.54 -4.25
C VAL A 56 14.93 -18.55 -5.75
N LEU A 57 14.52 -17.41 -6.31
CA LEU A 57 14.35 -17.25 -7.74
C LEU A 57 15.71 -16.95 -8.38
N VAL A 58 16.07 -17.71 -9.40
CA VAL A 58 17.36 -17.58 -10.11
C VAL A 58 17.17 -16.69 -11.33
N GLU A 59 18.12 -15.78 -11.57
CA GLU A 59 18.13 -14.93 -12.77
C GLU A 59 18.09 -15.77 -14.06
N GLY A 60 17.26 -15.37 -15.02
CA GLY A 60 16.99 -16.07 -16.27
C GLY A 60 16.01 -17.24 -16.16
N ALA A 61 15.61 -17.64 -14.95
CA ALA A 61 14.59 -18.69 -14.78
C ALA A 61 13.19 -18.18 -15.11
N THR A 62 12.29 -19.10 -15.44
CA THR A 62 10.86 -18.81 -15.56
C THR A 62 10.19 -18.87 -14.19
N PHE A 63 9.35 -17.90 -13.88
CA PHE A 63 8.49 -17.92 -12.71
C PHE A 63 7.08 -17.47 -13.08
N THR A 64 6.06 -18.23 -12.69
CA THR A 64 4.67 -17.94 -13.03
C THR A 64 3.90 -17.40 -11.83
N ILE A 65 3.28 -16.24 -11.99
CA ILE A 65 2.33 -15.69 -11.02
C ILE A 65 0.92 -16.07 -11.48
N THR A 66 0.16 -16.75 -10.62
CA THR A 66 -1.19 -17.22 -10.97
C THR A 66 -2.26 -16.64 -10.06
N VAL A 67 -3.48 -16.53 -10.60
CA VAL A 67 -4.68 -16.19 -9.81
C VAL A 67 -5.20 -17.37 -9.01
N ASP A 68 -4.74 -18.60 -9.26
CA ASP A 68 -5.16 -19.77 -8.52
C ASP A 68 -4.52 -19.82 -7.13
N ASP A 69 -5.27 -20.35 -6.16
CA ASP A 69 -4.76 -20.58 -4.80
C ASP A 69 -3.92 -21.86 -4.76
N VAL A 70 -2.61 -21.69 -4.96
CA VAL A 70 -1.62 -22.78 -4.97
C VAL A 70 -0.61 -22.60 -3.84
N ALA A 71 -0.11 -23.71 -3.31
CA ALA A 71 1.08 -23.69 -2.48
C ALA A 71 2.28 -23.46 -3.41
N GLY A 72 2.83 -22.25 -3.39
CA GLY A 72 3.86 -21.85 -4.32
C GLY A 72 5.19 -22.60 -4.13
N ASP A 73 5.97 -22.65 -5.19
CA ASP A 73 7.30 -23.23 -5.27
C ASP A 73 8.23 -22.34 -6.10
N VAL A 74 9.36 -22.87 -6.56
CA VAL A 74 10.35 -22.14 -7.35
C VAL A 74 9.85 -21.78 -8.76
N ASP A 75 8.84 -22.49 -9.27
CA ASP A 75 8.33 -22.33 -10.63
C ASP A 75 7.05 -21.48 -10.66
N ARG A 76 6.23 -21.52 -9.60
CA ARG A 76 4.93 -20.84 -9.58
C ARG A 76 4.48 -20.39 -8.19
N CYS A 77 3.77 -19.27 -8.10
CA CYS A 77 3.10 -18.84 -6.86
C CYS A 77 1.80 -18.09 -7.15
N GLY A 78 0.83 -18.22 -6.24
CA GLY A 78 -0.43 -17.46 -6.31
C GLY A 78 -0.24 -15.96 -6.07
N THR A 79 -1.25 -15.15 -6.37
CA THR A 79 -1.35 -13.74 -5.97
C THR A 79 -2.68 -13.44 -5.28
N THR A 80 -2.68 -12.43 -4.40
CA THR A 80 -3.90 -11.88 -3.81
C THR A 80 -4.75 -11.10 -4.82
N TYR A 81 -4.16 -10.62 -5.91
CA TYR A 81 -4.87 -9.84 -6.93
C TYR A 81 -5.29 -10.70 -8.13
N LYS A 82 -6.55 -11.11 -8.14
CA LYS A 82 -7.11 -11.97 -9.18
C LYS A 82 -7.27 -11.26 -10.55
N GLY A 83 -7.19 -9.93 -10.57
CA GLY A 83 -7.18 -9.14 -11.82
C GLY A 83 -5.81 -9.04 -12.49
N LEU A 84 -4.75 -9.61 -11.90
CA LEU A 84 -3.37 -9.43 -12.38
C LEU A 84 -3.18 -9.72 -13.88
N PRO A 85 -3.68 -10.84 -14.45
CA PRO A 85 -3.51 -11.11 -15.88
C PRO A 85 -4.28 -10.15 -16.80
N GLY A 86 -5.28 -9.43 -16.29
CA GLY A 86 -6.03 -8.43 -17.06
C GLY A 86 -5.33 -7.08 -17.16
N ASP A 87 -4.50 -6.74 -16.17
CA ASP A 87 -3.79 -5.46 -16.12
C ASP A 87 -2.37 -5.54 -16.72
N VAL A 88 -1.72 -6.71 -16.64
CA VAL A 88 -0.33 -6.91 -17.08
C VAL A 88 -0.26 -7.23 -18.57
N ASN A 89 0.65 -6.59 -19.28
CA ASN A 89 1.00 -6.87 -20.68
C ASN A 89 2.37 -7.54 -20.79
N VAL A 90 2.60 -8.26 -21.89
CA VAL A 90 3.93 -8.80 -22.22
C VAL A 90 4.95 -7.66 -22.29
N GLY A 91 6.08 -7.83 -21.60
CA GLY A 91 7.15 -6.85 -21.49
C GLY A 91 7.11 -6.02 -20.20
N ASP A 92 5.98 -5.98 -19.49
CA ASP A 92 5.83 -5.23 -18.24
C ASP A 92 6.76 -5.76 -17.15
N ARG A 93 7.19 -4.83 -16.29
CA ARG A 93 8.04 -5.13 -15.14
C ARG A 93 7.17 -5.43 -13.94
N ILE A 94 7.50 -6.52 -13.25
CA ILE A 94 6.84 -6.92 -12.01
C ILE A 94 7.91 -6.95 -10.92
N LEU A 95 7.77 -6.07 -9.95
CA LEU A 95 8.72 -5.94 -8.85
C LEU A 95 8.18 -6.69 -7.63
N ILE A 96 9.05 -7.43 -6.95
CA ILE A 96 8.71 -8.18 -5.75
C ILE A 96 9.59 -7.72 -4.59
N ASP A 97 9.00 -7.66 -3.39
CA ASP A 97 9.70 -7.28 -2.15
C ASP A 97 10.34 -5.89 -2.27
N ASP A 98 9.51 -4.89 -2.58
CA ASP A 98 9.90 -3.48 -2.74
C ASP A 98 11.03 -3.29 -3.77
N GLY A 99 10.94 -4.02 -4.89
CA GLY A 99 11.91 -3.94 -5.99
C GLY A 99 13.20 -4.73 -5.78
N ARG A 100 13.31 -5.53 -4.71
CA ARG A 100 14.48 -6.38 -4.48
C ARG A 100 14.64 -7.46 -5.56
N LEU A 101 13.53 -7.98 -6.06
CA LEU A 101 13.49 -8.86 -7.22
C LEU A 101 12.73 -8.17 -8.35
N MET A 102 13.11 -8.47 -9.59
CA MET A 102 12.45 -7.96 -10.78
C MET A 102 12.18 -9.10 -11.74
N LEU A 103 10.93 -9.19 -12.18
CA LEU A 103 10.48 -10.09 -13.22
C LEU A 103 10.04 -9.29 -14.45
N ARG A 104 10.05 -9.94 -15.61
CA ARG A 104 9.50 -9.39 -16.85
C ARG A 104 8.45 -10.34 -17.39
N ALA A 105 7.24 -9.86 -17.62
CA ALA A 105 6.18 -10.67 -18.21
C ALA A 105 6.57 -11.10 -19.64
N THR A 106 6.53 -12.40 -19.90
CA THR A 106 6.84 -13.01 -21.20
C THR A 106 5.60 -13.55 -21.89
N GLU A 107 4.61 -13.98 -21.12
CA GLU A 107 3.32 -14.45 -21.60
C GLU A 107 2.23 -14.15 -20.57
N VAL A 108 1.03 -13.82 -21.03
CA VAL A 108 -0.14 -13.57 -20.18
C VAL A 108 -1.30 -14.40 -20.70
N THR A 109 -1.86 -15.23 -19.83
CA THR A 109 -3.04 -16.05 -20.10
C THR A 109 -4.25 -15.51 -19.34
N ALA A 110 -5.37 -16.22 -19.35
CA ALA A 110 -6.54 -15.82 -18.58
C ALA A 110 -6.32 -15.88 -17.05
N THR A 111 -5.36 -16.69 -16.58
CA THR A 111 -5.18 -17.02 -15.16
C THR A 111 -3.72 -16.93 -14.69
N GLU A 112 -2.80 -16.68 -15.60
CA GLU A 112 -1.36 -16.73 -15.34
C GLU A 112 -0.61 -15.59 -16.02
N VAL A 113 0.40 -15.09 -15.34
CA VAL A 113 1.44 -14.22 -15.90
C VAL A 113 2.74 -15.01 -15.80
N VAL A 114 3.21 -15.49 -16.94
CA VAL A 114 4.51 -16.16 -17.06
C VAL A 114 5.58 -15.09 -17.18
N THR A 115 6.66 -15.23 -16.43
CA THR A 115 7.71 -14.22 -16.37
C THR A 115 9.10 -14.83 -16.53
N GLU A 116 10.04 -14.01 -16.97
CA GLU A 116 11.47 -14.23 -16.82
C GLU A 116 11.97 -13.47 -15.59
N VAL A 117 12.76 -14.12 -14.74
CA VAL A 117 13.42 -13.50 -13.60
C VAL A 117 14.59 -12.65 -14.08
N VAL A 118 14.46 -11.33 -14.06
CA VAL A 118 15.53 -10.40 -14.48
C VAL A 118 16.49 -10.09 -13.34
N VAL A 119 15.99 -10.01 -12.10
CA VAL A 119 16.82 -9.89 -10.89
C VAL A 119 16.32 -10.91 -9.89
N GLY A 120 17.13 -11.94 -9.65
CA GLY A 120 16.83 -13.05 -8.74
C GLY A 120 17.08 -12.73 -7.26
N GLY A 121 16.68 -13.64 -6.39
CA GLY A 121 16.87 -13.50 -4.95
C GLY A 121 15.94 -14.39 -4.12
N ALA A 122 16.08 -14.31 -2.80
CA ALA A 122 15.17 -14.99 -1.88
C ALA A 122 13.81 -14.26 -1.83
N VAL A 123 12.73 -15.02 -1.99
CA VAL A 123 11.34 -14.56 -1.88
C VAL A 123 10.63 -15.39 -0.81
N SER A 124 9.76 -14.77 -0.03
CA SER A 124 9.01 -15.46 1.03
C SER A 124 7.51 -15.23 0.89
N ASN A 125 6.73 -15.85 1.78
CA ASN A 125 5.29 -15.65 1.83
C ASN A 125 4.87 -14.19 1.85
N ASN A 126 3.76 -13.88 1.15
CA ASN A 126 3.04 -12.61 1.24
C ASN A 126 3.86 -11.35 0.90
N LYS A 127 4.95 -11.52 0.12
CA LYS A 127 5.76 -10.40 -0.35
C LYS A 127 4.96 -9.53 -1.32
N GLY A 128 5.13 -8.22 -1.21
CA GLY A 128 4.43 -7.23 -2.04
C GLY A 128 4.83 -7.36 -3.51
N ILE A 129 3.86 -7.11 -4.39
CA ILE A 129 4.05 -6.99 -5.83
C ILE A 129 3.77 -5.53 -6.20
N ASN A 130 4.70 -4.92 -6.93
CA ASN A 130 4.53 -3.60 -7.53
C ASN A 130 4.57 -3.74 -9.06
N LEU A 131 3.77 -2.93 -9.74
CA LEU A 131 3.61 -2.97 -11.19
C LEU A 131 3.86 -1.57 -11.78
N PRO A 132 5.12 -1.09 -11.79
CA PRO A 132 5.42 0.28 -12.21
C PRO A 132 5.02 0.52 -13.67
N GLY A 133 4.21 1.55 -13.90
CA GLY A 133 3.70 1.91 -15.22
C GLY A 133 2.47 1.12 -15.67
N VAL A 134 1.98 0.17 -14.86
CA VAL A 134 0.74 -0.56 -15.14
C VAL A 134 -0.44 0.14 -14.45
N ALA A 135 -1.52 0.34 -15.19
CA ALA A 135 -2.77 0.87 -14.65
C ALA A 135 -3.51 -0.23 -13.87
N VAL A 136 -3.18 -0.35 -12.58
CA VAL A 136 -3.77 -1.39 -11.73
C VAL A 136 -5.24 -1.08 -11.41
N SER A 137 -6.14 -2.00 -11.77
CA SER A 137 -7.59 -1.92 -11.60
C SER A 137 -8.02 -2.44 -10.22
N VAL A 138 -7.45 -1.86 -9.15
CA VAL A 138 -7.84 -2.12 -7.76
C VAL A 138 -8.68 -0.98 -7.19
N PRO A 139 -9.65 -1.26 -6.29
CA PRO A 139 -10.36 -0.20 -5.57
C PRO A 139 -9.42 0.58 -4.64
N ALA A 140 -9.79 1.80 -4.26
CA ALA A 140 -9.00 2.63 -3.33
C ALA A 140 -8.85 2.00 -1.94
N MET A 141 -9.84 1.22 -1.52
CA MET A 141 -9.87 0.49 -0.25
C MET A 141 -10.24 -0.97 -0.51
N SER A 142 -9.58 -1.88 0.22
CA SER A 142 -10.03 -3.27 0.33
C SER A 142 -11.17 -3.42 1.35
N GLU A 143 -11.79 -4.60 1.39
CA GLU A 143 -12.74 -4.96 2.45
C GLU A 143 -12.07 -4.89 3.83
N LYS A 144 -10.84 -5.40 3.95
CA LYS A 144 -10.02 -5.29 5.16
C LYS A 144 -9.81 -3.83 5.58
N ASP A 145 -9.49 -2.94 4.65
CA ASP A 145 -9.30 -1.51 4.96
C ASP A 145 -10.60 -0.89 5.48
N SER A 146 -11.74 -1.33 4.97
CA SER A 146 -13.05 -0.87 5.42
C SER A 146 -13.32 -1.31 6.86
N ASP A 147 -13.02 -2.57 7.20
CA ASP A 147 -13.13 -3.09 8.57
C ASP A 147 -12.15 -2.40 9.53
N ASP A 148 -10.90 -2.20 9.11
CA ASP A 148 -9.87 -1.50 9.87
C ASP A 148 -10.26 -0.04 10.15
N LEU A 149 -10.84 0.65 9.16
CA LEU A 149 -11.32 2.01 9.31
C LEU A 149 -12.45 2.08 10.35
N ARG A 150 -13.43 1.17 10.27
CA ARG A 150 -14.52 1.11 11.26
C ARG A 150 -13.99 0.83 12.66
N TRP A 151 -13.08 -0.13 12.78
CA TRP A 151 -12.41 -0.42 14.05
C TRP A 151 -11.69 0.82 14.60
N ALA A 152 -10.92 1.52 13.76
CA ALA A 152 -10.18 2.72 14.15
C ALA A 152 -11.09 3.85 14.64
N LEU A 153 -12.18 4.11 13.92
CA LEU A 153 -13.17 5.13 14.27
C LEU A 153 -13.84 4.83 15.62
N ARG A 154 -14.28 3.58 15.82
CA ARG A 154 -14.91 3.12 17.07
C ARG A 154 -13.96 3.20 18.27
N ASN A 155 -12.68 2.95 18.06
CA ASN A 155 -11.66 2.99 19.12
C ASN A 155 -11.10 4.37 19.42
N GLY A 156 -11.53 5.40 18.69
CA GLY A 156 -11.15 6.76 19.02
C GLY A 156 -9.81 7.21 18.46
N ILE A 157 -9.47 6.74 17.26
CA ILE A 157 -8.36 7.28 16.46
C ILE A 157 -8.58 8.76 16.10
N ASP A 158 -7.46 9.48 15.96
CA ASP A 158 -7.46 10.92 15.71
C ASP A 158 -7.34 11.27 14.22
N MET A 159 -6.72 10.40 13.41
CA MET A 159 -6.45 10.61 11.99
C MET A 159 -6.36 9.27 11.26
N VAL A 160 -6.66 9.25 9.97
CA VAL A 160 -6.52 8.06 9.11
C VAL A 160 -5.59 8.36 7.95
N ALA A 161 -4.69 7.45 7.59
CA ALA A 161 -3.93 7.51 6.35
C ALA A 161 -4.45 6.48 5.35
N LEU A 162 -4.72 6.91 4.13
CA LEU A 162 -5.10 6.05 3.01
C LEU A 162 -3.87 5.77 2.16
N SER A 163 -3.59 4.48 1.95
CA SER A 163 -2.48 4.01 1.12
C SER A 163 -2.83 3.95 -0.37
N PHE A 164 -1.81 4.05 -1.22
CA PHE A 164 -1.89 3.92 -2.68
C PHE A 164 -2.93 4.83 -3.34
N VAL A 165 -3.09 6.04 -2.80
CA VAL A 165 -3.91 7.10 -3.41
C VAL A 165 -3.41 7.36 -4.84
N ARG A 166 -4.35 7.54 -5.77
CA ARG A 166 -4.12 7.81 -7.19
C ARG A 166 -4.87 9.05 -7.67
N ASN A 167 -6.04 9.35 -7.10
CA ASN A 167 -6.92 10.43 -7.52
C ASN A 167 -7.65 11.06 -6.32
N ALA A 168 -8.30 12.21 -6.54
CA ALA A 168 -9.05 12.91 -5.51
C ALA A 168 -10.23 12.10 -4.95
N SER A 169 -10.95 11.36 -5.82
CA SER A 169 -12.14 10.58 -5.42
C SER A 169 -11.84 9.37 -4.53
N ASP A 170 -10.58 8.98 -4.37
CA ASP A 170 -10.19 7.89 -3.47
C ASP A 170 -10.59 8.20 -2.00
N VAL A 171 -10.77 9.47 -1.63
CA VAL A 171 -11.25 9.87 -0.29
C VAL A 171 -12.75 9.61 -0.08
N ASP A 172 -13.53 9.50 -1.16
CA ASP A 172 -15.00 9.47 -1.07
C ASP A 172 -15.50 8.25 -0.30
N ILE A 173 -14.89 7.09 -0.54
CA ILE A 173 -15.23 5.85 0.17
C ILE A 173 -14.85 5.92 1.66
N VAL A 174 -13.75 6.60 2.00
CA VAL A 174 -13.35 6.85 3.40
C VAL A 174 -14.40 7.71 4.09
N HIS A 175 -14.83 8.80 3.43
CA HIS A 175 -15.88 9.68 3.94
C HIS A 175 -17.23 9.00 4.09
N GLN A 176 -17.61 8.14 3.14
CA GLN A 176 -18.84 7.35 3.24
C GLN A 176 -18.83 6.46 4.50
N ILE A 177 -17.74 5.73 4.74
CA ILE A 177 -17.60 4.89 5.93
C ILE A 177 -17.63 5.73 7.22
N MET A 178 -16.98 6.89 7.22
CA MET A 178 -17.03 7.82 8.35
C MET A 178 -18.44 8.35 8.65
N GLU A 179 -19.25 8.59 7.62
CA GLU A 179 -20.65 8.99 7.77
C GLU A 179 -21.50 7.86 8.36
N GLU A 180 -21.32 6.63 7.89
CA GLU A 180 -22.00 5.44 8.40
C GLU A 180 -21.67 5.19 9.89
N GLU A 181 -20.42 5.42 10.31
CA GLU A 181 -19.99 5.31 11.71
C GLU A 181 -20.30 6.58 12.54
N GLY A 182 -20.82 7.65 11.91
CA GLY A 182 -21.16 8.90 12.57
C GLY A 182 -19.95 9.67 13.13
N ARG A 183 -18.75 9.43 12.60
CA ARG A 183 -17.50 10.05 13.07
C ARG A 183 -16.54 10.31 11.91
N ARG A 184 -16.23 11.58 11.68
CA ARG A 184 -15.17 12.02 10.76
C ARG A 184 -13.89 12.41 11.50
N VAL A 185 -12.76 12.06 10.92
CA VAL A 185 -11.41 12.47 11.35
C VAL A 185 -10.59 12.86 10.12
N PRO A 186 -9.50 13.64 10.25
CA PRO A 186 -8.67 14.00 9.10
C PRO A 186 -8.15 12.79 8.33
N VAL A 187 -8.20 12.87 7.00
CA VAL A 187 -7.70 11.84 6.08
C VAL A 187 -6.40 12.30 5.43
N ILE A 188 -5.35 11.50 5.59
CA ILE A 188 -4.01 11.73 5.07
C ILE A 188 -3.84 10.91 3.79
N ALA A 189 -3.59 11.57 2.66
CA ALA A 189 -3.22 10.86 1.43
C ALA A 189 -1.74 10.44 1.48
N LYS A 190 -1.46 9.15 1.32
CA LYS A 190 -0.10 8.66 1.10
C LYS A 190 0.22 8.76 -0.38
N ILE A 191 1.19 9.61 -0.72
CA ILE A 191 1.65 9.83 -2.08
C ILE A 191 2.77 8.83 -2.37
N GLU A 192 2.39 7.73 -3.01
CA GLU A 192 3.23 6.56 -3.29
C GLU A 192 3.08 6.04 -4.72
N LYS A 193 2.12 6.58 -5.48
CA LYS A 193 1.88 6.21 -6.88
C LYS A 193 2.21 7.37 -7.83
N PRO A 194 2.75 7.10 -9.03
CA PRO A 194 2.99 8.12 -10.06
C PRO A 194 1.74 8.94 -10.37
N GLN A 195 0.57 8.28 -10.44
CA GLN A 195 -0.72 8.92 -10.69
C GLN A 195 -1.04 9.99 -9.63
N ALA A 196 -0.71 9.75 -8.35
CA ALA A 196 -0.93 10.77 -7.32
C ALA A 196 0.01 11.97 -7.43
N VAL A 197 1.18 11.80 -8.05
CA VAL A 197 2.10 12.91 -8.34
C VAL A 197 1.61 13.72 -9.54
N GLU A 198 1.01 13.06 -10.52
CA GLU A 198 0.36 13.70 -11.67
C GLU A 198 -0.88 14.48 -11.21
N ASN A 199 -1.74 13.85 -10.41
CA ASN A 199 -3.00 14.38 -9.88
C ASN A 199 -2.82 15.14 -8.54
N LEU A 200 -1.61 15.64 -8.26
CA LEU A 200 -1.28 16.17 -6.94
C LEU A 200 -2.19 17.32 -6.50
N ASP A 201 -2.55 18.23 -7.42
CA ASP A 201 -3.32 19.42 -7.07
C ASP A 201 -4.76 19.07 -6.65
N GLU A 202 -5.44 18.16 -7.38
CA GLU A 202 -6.79 17.70 -7.01
C GLU A 202 -6.79 16.87 -5.71
N ILE A 203 -5.76 16.05 -5.50
CA ILE A 203 -5.60 15.29 -4.25
C ILE A 203 -5.38 16.25 -3.09
N ILE A 204 -4.63 17.34 -3.30
CA ILE A 204 -4.39 18.34 -2.26
C ILE A 204 -5.65 19.07 -1.85
N GLU A 205 -6.53 19.36 -2.81
CA GLU A 205 -7.81 19.97 -2.55
C GLU A 205 -8.71 19.04 -1.71
N ALA A 206 -8.76 17.74 -2.06
CA ALA A 206 -9.69 16.77 -1.48
C ALA A 206 -9.30 16.21 -0.10
N PHE A 207 -8.00 16.03 0.19
CA PHE A 207 -7.52 15.42 1.45
C PHE A 207 -7.08 16.45 2.49
N ASP A 208 -7.02 16.06 3.76
CA ASP A 208 -6.69 16.97 4.87
C ASP A 208 -5.19 17.14 5.11
N ALA A 209 -4.39 16.12 4.79
CA ALA A 209 -2.93 16.16 4.91
C ALA A 209 -2.25 15.14 3.97
N PHE A 210 -0.92 15.18 3.89
CA PHE A 210 -0.15 14.35 2.96
C PHE A 210 1.04 13.66 3.63
N MET A 211 1.31 12.43 3.21
CA MET A 211 2.50 11.69 3.59
C MET A 211 3.30 11.32 2.33
N VAL A 212 4.56 11.76 2.25
CA VAL A 212 5.47 11.35 1.17
C VAL A 212 6.03 9.97 1.49
N ALA A 213 5.40 8.93 0.95
CA ALA A 213 5.75 7.53 1.19
C ALA A 213 6.91 7.10 0.27
N ARG A 214 8.11 7.61 0.57
CA ARG A 214 9.31 7.44 -0.27
C ARG A 214 9.72 6.00 -0.58
N GLY A 215 9.38 5.05 0.30
CA GLY A 215 9.66 3.63 0.11
C GLY A 215 8.95 3.12 -1.13
N ASP A 216 7.62 3.02 -1.06
CA ASP A 216 6.78 2.62 -2.19
C ASP A 216 6.94 3.56 -3.39
N LEU A 217 7.05 4.87 -3.18
CA LEU A 217 7.25 5.84 -4.28
C LEU A 217 8.55 5.59 -5.06
N GLY A 218 9.65 5.20 -4.39
CA GLY A 218 10.92 4.88 -5.04
C GLY A 218 10.96 3.51 -5.72
N VAL A 219 9.96 2.68 -5.49
CA VAL A 219 9.73 1.43 -6.24
C VAL A 219 8.94 1.72 -7.53
N GLU A 220 8.01 2.69 -7.46
CA GLU A 220 7.10 3.01 -8.57
C GLU A 220 7.67 4.09 -9.52
N LEU A 221 8.57 4.96 -9.04
CA LEU A 221 9.27 5.97 -9.81
C LEU A 221 10.78 5.70 -9.83
N PRO A 222 11.52 6.24 -10.81
CA PRO A 222 12.98 6.30 -10.74
C PRO A 222 13.42 6.95 -9.42
N LEU A 223 14.33 6.28 -8.70
CA LEU A 223 14.73 6.67 -7.35
C LEU A 223 15.30 8.10 -7.30
N GLU A 224 15.96 8.52 -8.38
CA GLU A 224 16.52 9.86 -8.57
C GLU A 224 15.47 10.97 -8.66
N GLU A 225 14.22 10.64 -9.01
CA GLU A 225 13.11 11.61 -9.09
C GLU A 225 12.45 11.85 -7.73
N VAL A 226 12.50 10.86 -6.82
CA VAL A 226 11.84 10.90 -5.50
C VAL A 226 12.19 12.16 -4.69
N PRO A 227 13.46 12.63 -4.62
CA PRO A 227 13.79 13.86 -3.92
C PRO A 227 13.12 15.11 -4.49
N LEU A 228 12.92 15.17 -5.81
CA LEU A 228 12.25 16.30 -6.48
C LEU A 228 10.74 16.27 -6.20
N VAL A 229 10.13 15.09 -6.32
CA VAL A 229 8.71 14.87 -6.02
C VAL A 229 8.40 15.21 -4.56
N GLN A 230 9.24 14.79 -3.62
CA GLN A 230 9.09 15.15 -2.20
C GLN A 230 9.03 16.67 -2.01
N LYS A 231 9.94 17.43 -2.64
CA LYS A 231 9.95 18.90 -2.52
C LYS A 231 8.68 19.51 -3.11
N ARG A 232 8.19 18.98 -4.23
CA ARG A 232 6.94 19.43 -4.86
C ARG A 232 5.75 19.21 -3.92
N ILE A 233 5.58 18.01 -3.36
CA ILE A 233 4.48 17.68 -2.44
C ILE A 233 4.51 18.58 -1.19
N VAL A 234 5.66 18.70 -0.53
CA VAL A 234 5.80 19.54 0.68
C VAL A 234 5.52 21.01 0.37
N THR A 235 5.97 21.51 -0.78
CA THR A 235 5.71 22.90 -1.18
C THR A 235 4.23 23.13 -1.45
N ALA A 236 3.57 22.19 -2.12
CA ALA A 236 2.15 22.29 -2.43
C ALA A 236 1.29 22.21 -1.16
N ALA A 237 1.53 21.25 -0.27
CA ALA A 237 0.83 21.14 1.02
C ALA A 237 0.89 22.46 1.82
N ARG A 238 2.09 23.05 1.94
CA ARG A 238 2.29 24.33 2.63
C ARG A 238 1.55 25.51 1.99
N ARG A 239 1.43 25.53 0.66
CA ARG A 239 0.70 26.60 -0.07
C ARG A 239 -0.80 26.54 0.21
N TRP A 240 -1.33 25.35 0.39
CA TRP A 240 -2.75 25.09 0.66
C TRP A 240 -3.10 25.02 2.15
N ALA A 241 -2.12 25.29 3.03
CA ALA A 241 -2.28 25.22 4.49
C ALA A 241 -2.78 23.86 5.00
N LYS A 242 -2.28 22.79 4.37
CA LYS A 242 -2.48 21.39 4.76
C LYS A 242 -1.21 20.83 5.41
#